data_AF-A0AAU2LEF2-F1
#
_entry.id   AF-A0AAU2LEF2-F1
#
_cell.length_a   1.000
_cell.length_b   1.000
_cell.length_c   1.000
_cell.angle_alpha   90.00
_cell.angle_beta   90.00
_cell.angle_gamma   90.00
#
_symmetry.space_group_name_H-M   'P 1'
#
loop_
_entity.id
_entity.type
_entity.pdbx_description
1 polymer ?
#
loop_
_entity_poly.entity_id
_entity_poly.type
_entity_poly.pdbx_seq_one_letter_code
_entity_poly.pdbx_strand_id
1 'polypeptide(L)'
;MHHESWGSYVNRLALANRIAHLELHEHINSRHRIHPAPLPLLDAIRSLSGHPRDRLLKALPDLRTPDLARHLPAACQPLDRGWRLQAACTLCLASKGVFTEARCWITQSTRLCLRHGRWTDTHGQQIDIRPLPEISQAQHDHHRLVRQHGWQTVEIAMREATDWCSNWWNGRRFHHRRDRRAQALSAPGWSHYRDDPRLIASGYPNIVALAGLLASPTLRSLPFTGNTGDFRRFIKEVRDRVALGYRYEGAGAADPLVRWIEEERYYRTLSDHPWPQPDEPRANNSKKPNELPRRATMLTSDDRSHCANCGNELKARNSRTRFCSTACRSRNWRLEQHQRALSDPSSSMQKVECPACGVTWTSGNDRRQDARYCSARCRQAAYRQRTALHDDY
;
A
#
# COMPACT_ATOMS: atom_id res chain seq x y z
N MET A 1 -6.38 17.38 12.62
CA MET A 1 -5.78 16.03 12.45
C MET A 1 -6.25 15.49 11.11
N HIS A 2 -5.48 14.64 10.43
CA HIS A 2 -5.95 13.99 9.19
C HIS A 2 -6.16 12.51 9.46
N HIS A 3 -7.19 11.94 8.85
CA HIS A 3 -7.56 10.53 8.95
C HIS A 3 -7.88 10.07 10.37
N GLU A 4 -8.35 10.97 11.24
CA GLU A 4 -8.85 10.57 12.56
C GLU A 4 -10.15 9.78 12.39
N SER A 5 -10.38 8.77 13.23
CA SER A 5 -11.65 8.06 13.20
C SER A 5 -12.76 8.89 13.83
N TRP A 6 -13.99 8.67 13.38
CA TRP A 6 -15.18 9.28 13.93
C TRP A 6 -15.25 9.09 15.46
N GLY A 7 -15.16 7.84 15.93
CA GLY A 7 -15.23 7.54 17.37
C GLY A 7 -14.11 8.21 18.18
N SER A 8 -12.90 8.27 17.64
CA SER A 8 -11.78 9.00 18.28
C SER A 8 -12.09 10.49 18.41
N TYR A 9 -12.60 11.08 17.33
CA TYR A 9 -12.94 12.49 17.29
C TYR A 9 -14.07 12.84 18.28
N VAL A 10 -15.13 12.03 18.33
CA VAL A 10 -16.24 12.21 19.30
C VAL A 10 -15.73 12.13 20.72
N ASN A 11 -14.92 11.11 21.04
CA ASN A 11 -14.35 10.97 22.37
C ASN A 11 -13.57 12.21 22.79
N ARG A 12 -12.74 12.74 21.88
CA ARG A 12 -11.98 13.96 22.15
C ARG A 12 -12.87 15.20 22.25
N LEU A 13 -13.93 15.29 21.45
CA LEU A 13 -14.90 16.37 21.53
C LEU A 13 -15.69 16.32 22.86
N ALA A 14 -16.09 15.13 23.30
CA ALA A 14 -16.75 14.90 24.58
C ALA A 14 -15.85 15.35 25.75
N LEU A 15 -14.59 14.91 25.74
CA LEU A 15 -13.59 15.31 26.74
C LEU A 15 -13.38 16.83 26.77
N ALA A 16 -13.28 17.48 25.60
CA ALA A 16 -13.12 18.93 25.52
C ALA A 16 -14.33 19.70 26.10
N ASN A 17 -15.54 19.12 26.01
CA ASN A 17 -16.77 19.70 26.54
C ASN A 17 -17.13 19.17 27.94
N ARG A 18 -16.30 18.31 28.54
CA ARG A 18 -16.56 17.67 29.85
C ARG A 18 -17.87 16.87 29.90
N ILE A 19 -18.24 16.27 28.78
CA ILE A 19 -19.42 15.39 28.64
C ILE A 19 -18.94 13.94 28.54
N ALA A 20 -19.72 12.98 29.04
CA ALA A 20 -19.40 11.57 28.86
C ALA A 20 -19.43 11.19 27.37
N HIS A 21 -18.49 10.34 26.91
CA HIS A 21 -18.44 9.91 25.51
C HIS A 21 -19.76 9.28 25.05
N LEU A 22 -20.37 8.41 25.89
CA LEU A 22 -21.65 7.78 25.58
C LEU A 22 -22.78 8.79 25.49
N GLU A 23 -22.80 9.79 26.38
CA GLU A 23 -23.82 10.84 26.37
C GLU A 23 -23.73 11.71 25.11
N LEU A 24 -22.52 12.12 24.71
CA LEU A 24 -22.35 12.86 23.45
C LEU A 24 -22.69 11.98 22.24
N HIS A 25 -22.30 10.71 22.25
CA HIS A 25 -22.61 9.78 21.18
C HIS A 25 -24.13 9.55 21.05
N GLU A 26 -24.85 9.41 22.16
CA GLU A 26 -26.32 9.36 22.18
C GLU A 26 -26.93 10.68 21.70
N HIS A 27 -26.40 11.83 22.13
CA HIS A 27 -26.91 13.12 21.69
C HIS A 27 -26.80 13.31 20.16
N ILE A 28 -25.71 12.80 19.57
CA ILE A 28 -25.46 12.89 18.12
C ILE A 28 -26.28 11.86 17.32
N ASN A 29 -26.54 10.68 17.88
CA ASN A 29 -27.19 9.57 17.15
C ASN A 29 -28.68 9.36 17.51
N SER A 30 -29.18 9.96 18.59
CA SER A 30 -30.55 9.71 19.05
C SER A 30 -31.57 10.40 18.16
N ARG A 31 -32.32 9.59 17.42
CA ARG A 31 -33.45 10.03 16.58
C ARG A 31 -34.64 10.56 17.40
N HIS A 32 -34.62 10.38 18.71
CA HIS A 32 -35.78 10.59 19.60
C HIS A 32 -35.65 11.80 20.52
N ARG A 33 -34.51 12.52 20.53
CA ARG A 33 -34.39 13.81 21.24
C ARG A 33 -34.69 14.97 20.30
N ILE A 34 -35.45 15.93 20.81
CA ILE A 34 -36.12 17.04 20.13
C ILE A 34 -35.10 17.98 19.48
N HIS A 35 -34.68 17.67 18.26
CA HIS A 35 -34.29 18.65 17.26
C HIS A 35 -35.39 18.71 16.19
N PRO A 36 -35.67 19.87 15.57
CA PRO A 36 -36.76 20.02 14.59
C PRO A 36 -36.63 19.12 13.34
N ALA A 37 -35.51 18.42 13.17
CA ALA A 37 -35.33 17.28 12.27
C ALA A 37 -34.09 16.50 12.72
N PRO A 38 -33.99 15.16 12.49
CA PRO A 38 -32.73 14.46 12.65
C PRO A 38 -31.72 15.02 11.62
N LEU A 39 -30.79 15.85 12.08
CA LEU A 39 -29.70 16.31 11.24
C LEU A 39 -28.85 15.11 10.81
N PRO A 40 -28.43 15.01 9.54
CA PRO A 40 -27.42 14.04 9.15
C PRO A 40 -26.19 14.15 10.06
N LEU A 41 -25.59 13.02 10.42
CA LEU A 41 -24.46 12.92 11.36
C LEU A 41 -23.40 14.03 11.17
N LEU A 42 -23.04 14.30 9.92
CA LEU A 42 -22.05 15.33 9.56
C LEU A 42 -22.47 16.76 9.98
N ASP A 43 -23.75 17.10 9.87
CA ASP A 43 -24.28 18.43 10.22
C ASP A 43 -24.40 18.61 11.74
N ALA A 44 -24.71 17.54 12.48
CA ALA A 44 -24.66 17.55 13.94
C ALA A 44 -23.23 17.83 14.42
N ILE A 45 -22.23 17.16 13.85
CA ILE A 45 -20.82 17.35 14.19
C ILE A 45 -20.34 18.75 13.81
N ARG A 46 -20.76 19.24 12.65
CA ARG A 46 -20.46 20.60 12.18
C ARG A 46 -20.91 21.63 13.21
N SER A 47 -22.13 21.47 13.70
CA SER A 47 -22.75 22.37 14.67
C SER A 47 -22.04 22.30 16.03
N LEU A 48 -21.75 21.09 16.52
CA LEU A 48 -21.10 20.90 17.83
C LEU A 48 -19.62 21.31 17.86
N SER A 49 -18.90 21.09 16.75
CA SER A 49 -17.45 21.39 16.69
C SER A 49 -17.12 22.76 16.12
N GLY A 50 -18.09 23.46 15.53
CA GLY A 50 -17.88 24.72 14.83
C GLY A 50 -16.98 24.61 13.58
N HIS A 51 -16.64 23.40 13.13
CA HIS A 51 -15.79 23.19 11.97
C HIS A 51 -16.59 23.11 10.67
N PRO A 52 -16.10 23.69 9.57
CA PRO A 52 -16.78 23.61 8.28
C PRO A 52 -16.78 22.18 7.73
N ARG A 53 -17.81 21.85 6.95
CA ARG A 53 -18.06 20.50 6.40
C ARG A 53 -16.85 19.92 5.69
N ASP A 54 -16.21 20.69 4.82
CA ASP A 54 -15.05 20.24 4.03
C ASP A 54 -13.85 19.89 4.91
N ARG A 55 -13.67 20.62 6.03
CA ARG A 55 -12.60 20.33 6.98
C ARG A 55 -12.86 19.03 7.72
N LEU A 56 -14.11 18.78 8.11
CA LEU A 56 -14.52 17.52 8.74
C LEU A 56 -14.36 16.35 7.78
N LEU A 57 -14.82 16.47 6.53
CA LEU A 57 -14.65 15.41 5.53
C LEU A 57 -13.17 15.13 5.21
N LYS A 58 -12.31 16.15 5.17
CA LYS A 58 -10.85 15.95 5.03
C LYS A 58 -10.23 15.28 6.26
N ALA A 59 -10.72 15.57 7.46
CA ALA A 59 -10.19 15.06 8.71
C ALA A 59 -10.68 13.65 9.07
N LEU A 60 -11.93 13.33 8.75
CA LEU A 60 -12.69 12.15 9.21
C LEU A 60 -13.16 11.29 8.02
N PRO A 61 -12.36 10.28 7.62
CA PRO A 61 -12.70 9.42 6.49
C PRO A 61 -14.01 8.64 6.65
N ASP A 62 -14.40 8.32 7.88
CA ASP A 62 -15.64 7.58 8.20
C ASP A 62 -16.92 8.30 7.77
N LEU A 63 -16.86 9.62 7.67
CA LEU A 63 -18.03 10.43 7.30
C LEU A 63 -18.18 10.58 5.78
N ARG A 64 -17.27 10.00 4.99
CA ARG A 64 -17.26 10.12 3.53
C ARG A 64 -18.11 9.02 2.93
N THR A 65 -19.29 9.38 2.41
CA THR A 65 -20.01 8.54 1.46
C THR A 65 -19.47 8.79 0.04
N PRO A 66 -19.68 7.87 -0.92
CA PRO A 66 -19.28 8.08 -2.31
C PRO A 66 -19.76 9.43 -2.85
N ASP A 67 -21.01 9.81 -2.56
CA ASP A 67 -21.59 11.08 -3.00
C ASP A 67 -20.87 12.30 -2.43
N LEU A 68 -20.49 12.26 -1.15
CA LEU A 68 -19.79 13.35 -0.47
C LEU A 68 -18.31 13.43 -0.85
N ALA A 69 -17.71 12.32 -1.27
CA ALA A 69 -16.31 12.27 -1.67
C ALA A 69 -16.06 12.75 -3.11
N ARG A 70 -17.10 12.83 -3.96
CA ARG A 70 -16.95 13.19 -5.40
C ARG A 70 -16.22 14.51 -5.66
N HIS A 71 -16.38 15.48 -4.78
CA HIS A 71 -15.77 16.81 -4.92
C HIS A 71 -14.47 16.98 -4.11
N LEU A 72 -14.03 15.93 -3.41
CA LEU A 72 -12.81 15.97 -2.62
C LEU A 72 -11.59 15.53 -3.46
N PRO A 73 -10.38 15.95 -3.09
CA PRO A 73 -9.15 15.47 -3.74
C PRO A 73 -9.03 13.95 -3.67
N ALA A 74 -8.30 13.33 -4.60
CA ALA A 74 -8.09 11.88 -4.63
C ALA A 74 -7.49 11.29 -3.33
N ALA A 75 -6.77 12.09 -2.54
CA ALA A 75 -6.30 11.67 -1.21
C ALA A 75 -7.43 11.48 -0.17
N CYS A 76 -8.65 11.95 -0.48
CA CYS A 76 -9.84 11.87 0.35
C CYS A 76 -10.86 10.86 -0.18
N GLN A 77 -10.43 9.87 -0.98
CA GLN A 77 -11.31 8.79 -1.39
C GLN A 77 -11.89 8.05 -0.16
N PRO A 78 -13.07 7.40 -0.31
CA PRO A 78 -13.64 6.56 0.74
C PRO A 78 -12.66 5.47 1.18
N LEU A 79 -12.82 5.03 2.43
CA LEU A 79 -12.05 3.91 2.95
C LEU A 79 -12.40 2.63 2.21
N ASP A 80 -11.38 1.84 1.87
CA ASP A 80 -11.54 0.47 1.38
C ASP A 80 -11.03 -0.54 2.42
N ARG A 81 -11.06 -1.83 2.07
CA ARG A 81 -10.62 -2.92 2.97
C ARG A 81 -9.12 -2.88 3.30
N GLY A 82 -8.31 -2.13 2.55
CA GLY A 82 -6.88 -1.93 2.79
C GLY A 82 -6.56 -0.91 3.91
N TRP A 83 -7.58 -0.38 4.59
CA TRP A 83 -7.45 0.51 5.73
C TRP A 83 -7.81 -0.17 7.05
N ARG A 84 -7.19 0.29 8.13
CA ARG A 84 -7.49 -0.15 9.50
C ARG A 84 -7.29 0.97 10.51
N LEU A 85 -7.91 0.82 11.68
CA LEU A 85 -7.74 1.72 12.80
C LEU A 85 -6.48 1.40 13.60
N GLN A 86 -5.69 2.44 13.90
CA GLN A 86 -4.53 2.31 14.78
C GLN A 86 -4.40 3.54 15.68
N ALA A 87 -3.78 3.37 16.85
CA ALA A 87 -3.40 4.50 17.69
C ALA A 87 -2.48 5.46 16.92
N ALA A 88 -2.80 6.74 16.96
CA ALA A 88 -1.97 7.78 16.40
C ALA A 88 -0.71 7.96 17.26
N CYS A 89 0.43 8.24 16.63
CA CYS A 89 1.67 8.46 17.35
C CYS A 89 1.53 9.63 18.33
N THR A 90 1.83 9.41 19.62
CA THR A 90 1.67 10.44 20.67
C THR A 90 2.53 11.67 20.41
N LEU A 91 3.71 11.50 19.80
CA LEU A 91 4.56 12.62 19.41
C LEU A 91 3.99 13.41 18.21
N CYS A 92 3.32 12.74 17.26
CA CYS A 92 2.60 13.42 16.18
C CYS A 92 1.37 14.20 16.71
N LEU A 93 0.74 13.71 17.78
CA LEU A 93 -0.37 14.38 18.44
C LEU A 93 0.12 15.60 19.21
N ALA A 94 1.17 15.42 20.03
CA ALA A 94 1.79 16.50 20.80
C ALA A 94 2.31 17.63 19.91
N SER A 95 2.91 17.30 18.75
CA SER A 95 3.34 18.31 17.78
C SER A 95 2.19 19.13 17.15
N LYS A 96 0.94 18.75 17.42
CA LYS A 96 -0.29 19.43 16.98
C LYS A 96 -1.09 19.98 18.17
N GLY A 97 -0.51 20.04 19.36
CA GLY A 97 -1.18 20.48 20.59
C GLY A 97 -2.26 19.51 21.09
N VAL A 98 -2.22 18.23 20.69
CA VAL A 98 -3.17 17.21 21.13
C VAL A 98 -2.49 16.27 22.11
N PHE A 99 -2.98 16.23 23.35
CA PHE A 99 -2.42 15.41 24.44
C PHE A 99 -3.32 14.23 24.83
N THR A 100 -4.50 14.12 24.23
CA THR A 100 -5.40 12.99 24.39
C THR A 100 -5.12 11.91 23.35
N GLU A 101 -5.41 10.65 23.68
CA GLU A 101 -5.30 9.56 22.72
C GLU A 101 -6.20 9.78 21.52
N ALA A 102 -5.71 9.42 20.34
CA ALA A 102 -6.48 9.45 19.11
C ALA A 102 -6.22 8.20 18.29
N ARG A 103 -7.23 7.77 17.54
CA ARG A 103 -7.12 6.67 16.56
C ARG A 103 -7.26 7.22 15.16
N CYS A 104 -6.38 6.77 14.28
CA CYS A 104 -6.37 7.16 12.88
C CYS A 104 -6.55 5.95 11.97
N TRP A 105 -7.22 6.19 10.85
CA TRP A 105 -7.22 5.31 9.70
C TRP A 105 -5.85 5.35 9.04
N ILE A 106 -5.26 4.19 8.91
CA ILE A 106 -3.97 3.97 8.26
C ILE A 106 -4.09 2.80 7.29
N THR A 107 -3.17 2.70 6.33
CA THR A 107 -3.08 1.51 5.49
C THR A 107 -2.71 0.29 6.33
N GLN A 108 -3.22 -0.88 5.98
CA GLN A 108 -2.91 -2.14 6.69
C GLN A 108 -1.40 -2.43 6.77
N SER A 109 -0.64 -1.94 5.80
CA SER A 109 0.82 -2.07 5.76
C SER A 109 1.57 -1.21 6.77
N THR A 110 0.91 -0.22 7.38
CA THR A 110 1.55 0.68 8.33
C THR A 110 1.45 0.10 9.74
N ARG A 111 2.60 -0.12 10.39
CA ARG A 111 2.71 -0.66 11.75
C ARG A 111 3.35 0.32 12.74
N LEU A 112 4.06 1.31 12.21
CA LEU A 112 4.86 2.25 13.01
C LEU A 112 4.84 3.65 12.41
N CYS A 113 5.15 4.64 13.25
CA CYS A 113 5.35 6.01 12.84
C CYS A 113 6.79 6.23 12.38
N LEU A 114 7.00 6.31 11.06
CA LEU A 114 8.33 6.55 10.47
C LEU A 114 8.92 7.91 10.86
N ARG A 115 8.08 8.94 11.05
CA ARG A 115 8.53 10.29 11.42
C ARG A 115 9.21 10.32 12.79
N HIS A 116 8.69 9.56 13.75
CA HIS A 116 9.17 9.59 15.13
C HIS A 116 9.86 8.30 15.56
N GLY A 117 9.98 7.31 14.67
CA GLY A 117 10.56 6.00 14.99
C GLY A 117 9.84 5.32 16.14
N ARG A 118 8.50 5.24 16.10
CA ARG A 118 7.71 4.58 17.16
C ARG A 118 6.83 3.47 16.63
N TRP A 119 6.88 2.30 17.24
CA TRP A 119 5.90 1.25 17.03
C TRP A 119 4.54 1.69 17.57
N THR A 120 3.50 1.61 16.75
CA THR A 120 2.16 2.14 17.07
C THR A 120 1.05 1.13 16.83
N ASP A 121 1.38 -0.09 16.40
CA ASP A 121 0.45 -1.19 16.11
C ASP A 121 -0.10 -1.90 17.35
N THR A 122 0.10 -1.32 18.53
CA THR A 122 -0.28 -1.93 19.80
C THR A 122 -1.19 -0.99 20.57
N HIS A 123 -2.19 -1.57 21.24
CA HIS A 123 -3.18 -0.80 21.98
C HIS A 123 -2.49 -0.07 23.15
N GLY A 124 -2.47 1.27 23.11
CA GLY A 124 -1.98 2.14 24.17
C GLY A 124 -0.45 2.25 24.29
N GLN A 125 0.31 1.16 24.16
CA GLN A 125 1.78 1.21 24.26
C GLN A 125 2.43 1.60 22.94
N GLN A 126 3.24 2.67 22.96
CA GLN A 126 4.12 3.06 21.87
C GLN A 126 5.57 2.86 22.25
N ILE A 127 6.28 2.05 21.46
CA ILE A 127 7.66 1.69 21.73
C ILE A 127 8.58 2.54 20.87
N ASP A 128 9.63 3.10 21.47
CA ASP A 128 10.70 3.76 20.72
C ASP A 128 11.57 2.71 20.00
N ILE A 129 11.58 2.76 18.68
CA ILE A 129 12.35 1.85 17.83
C ILE A 129 13.51 2.57 17.14
N ARG A 130 13.78 3.84 17.46
CA ARG A 130 14.94 4.58 16.93
C ARG A 130 16.28 3.85 17.12
N PRO A 131 16.52 3.11 18.21
CA PRO A 131 17.75 2.31 18.35
C PRO A 131 17.90 1.17 17.34
N LEU A 132 16.82 0.79 16.64
CA LEU A 132 16.75 -0.36 15.74
C LEU A 132 16.31 0.07 14.33
N PRO A 133 17.21 0.70 13.54
CA PRO A 133 16.87 1.21 12.21
C PRO A 133 16.36 0.13 11.25
N GLU A 134 16.72 -1.14 11.47
CA GLU A 134 16.22 -2.26 10.67
C GLU A 134 14.70 -2.45 10.76
N ILE A 135 14.05 -2.04 11.87
CA ILE A 135 12.59 -2.09 12.00
C ILE A 135 11.94 -1.01 11.12
N SER A 136 12.52 0.19 11.10
CA SER A 136 12.09 1.28 10.21
C SER A 136 12.31 0.92 8.74
N GLN A 137 13.44 0.29 8.42
CA GLN A 137 13.73 -0.21 7.07
C GLN A 137 12.71 -1.26 6.63
N ALA A 138 12.36 -2.21 7.51
CA ALA A 138 11.32 -3.19 7.25
C ALA A 138 9.96 -2.54 6.95
N GLN A 139 9.61 -1.43 7.60
CA GLN A 139 8.39 -0.68 7.28
C GLN A 139 8.43 -0.07 5.88
N HIS A 140 9.57 0.49 5.46
CA HIS A 140 9.74 1.00 4.09
C HIS A 140 9.64 -0.13 3.06
N ASP A 141 10.21 -1.29 3.35
CA ASP A 141 10.16 -2.43 2.44
C ASP A 141 8.76 -3.03 2.39
N HIS A 142 8.02 -3.09 3.50
CA HIS A 142 6.61 -3.48 3.48
C HIS A 142 5.76 -2.53 2.62
N HIS A 143 5.96 -1.21 2.73
CA HIS A 143 5.29 -0.24 1.85
C HIS A 143 5.70 -0.43 0.37
N ARG A 144 6.94 -0.82 0.09
CA ARG A 144 7.40 -1.14 -1.26
C ARG A 144 6.71 -2.39 -1.80
N LEU A 145 6.61 -3.45 -1.01
CA LEU A 145 5.93 -4.68 -1.37
C LEU A 145 4.47 -4.41 -1.73
N VAL A 146 3.74 -3.63 -0.90
CA VAL A 146 2.34 -3.28 -1.19
C VAL A 146 2.20 -2.49 -2.50
N ARG A 147 3.13 -1.57 -2.78
CA ARG A 147 3.13 -0.84 -4.06
C ARG A 147 3.42 -1.74 -5.27
N GLN A 148 4.22 -2.79 -5.10
CA GLN A 148 4.63 -3.67 -6.18
C GLN A 148 3.63 -4.79 -6.45
N HIS A 149 3.03 -5.35 -5.39
CA HIS A 149 2.24 -6.57 -5.45
C HIS A 149 0.78 -6.38 -5.06
N GLY A 150 0.37 -5.20 -4.58
CA GLY A 150 -0.96 -4.96 -4.02
C GLY A 150 -1.06 -5.37 -2.55
N TRP A 151 -2.01 -4.77 -1.82
CA TRP A 151 -2.08 -4.95 -0.37
C TRP A 151 -2.63 -6.34 0.03
N GLN A 152 -3.60 -6.90 -0.70
CA GLN A 152 -4.18 -8.23 -0.40
C GLN A 152 -3.13 -9.33 -0.49
N THR A 153 -2.37 -9.33 -1.59
CA THR A 153 -1.28 -10.26 -1.86
C THR A 153 -0.23 -10.20 -0.76
N VAL A 154 0.16 -9.00 -0.35
CA VAL A 154 1.14 -8.81 0.71
C VAL A 154 0.59 -9.18 2.08
N GLU A 155 -0.69 -8.94 2.36
CA GLU A 155 -1.32 -9.34 3.62
C GLU A 155 -1.33 -10.87 3.79
N ILE A 156 -1.66 -11.62 2.73
CA ILE A 156 -1.59 -13.09 2.72
C ILE A 156 -0.15 -13.54 2.98
N ALA A 157 0.82 -12.98 2.23
CA ALA A 157 2.24 -13.31 2.39
C ALA A 157 2.78 -12.96 3.79
N MET A 158 2.34 -11.85 4.38
CA MET A 158 2.72 -11.44 5.73
C MET A 158 2.19 -12.40 6.80
N ARG A 159 0.97 -12.92 6.63
CA ARG A 159 0.38 -13.92 7.54
C ARG A 159 1.13 -15.24 7.46
N GLU A 160 1.34 -15.78 6.26
CA GLU A 160 2.16 -16.99 6.06
C GLU A 160 3.57 -16.82 6.65
N ALA A 161 4.22 -15.68 6.38
CA ALA A 161 5.54 -15.38 6.93
C ALA A 161 5.55 -15.30 8.47
N THR A 162 4.50 -14.76 9.06
CA THR A 162 4.33 -14.68 10.52
C THR A 162 4.22 -16.09 11.11
N ASP A 163 3.44 -16.97 10.49
CA ASP A 163 3.26 -18.35 10.95
C ASP A 163 4.57 -19.13 10.87
N TRP A 164 5.32 -19.01 9.78
CA TRP A 164 6.62 -19.68 9.65
C TRP A 164 7.62 -19.21 10.69
N CYS A 165 7.76 -17.89 10.83
CA CYS A 165 8.68 -17.30 11.79
C CYS A 165 8.31 -17.71 13.23
N SER A 166 7.02 -17.68 13.57
CA SER A 166 6.53 -18.08 14.88
C SER A 166 6.83 -19.55 15.18
N ASN A 167 6.62 -20.45 14.22
CA ASN A 167 6.95 -21.87 14.37
C ASN A 167 8.45 -22.10 14.59
N TRP A 168 9.32 -21.46 13.78
CA TRP A 168 10.76 -21.55 14.00
C TRP A 168 11.17 -21.04 15.38
N TRP A 169 10.65 -19.89 15.81
CA TRP A 169 11.02 -19.32 17.10
C TRP A 169 10.50 -20.13 18.29
N ASN A 170 9.28 -20.69 18.21
CA ASN A 170 8.73 -21.58 19.23
C ASN A 170 9.58 -22.85 19.37
N GLY A 171 10.10 -23.37 18.25
CA GLY A 171 11.07 -24.46 18.24
C GLY A 171 12.50 -24.06 18.60
N ARG A 172 12.73 -22.84 19.13
CA ARG A 172 14.07 -22.29 19.44
C ARG A 172 15.05 -22.35 18.25
N ARG A 173 14.55 -22.13 17.04
CA ARG A 173 15.36 -22.01 15.81
C ARG A 173 15.33 -20.58 15.29
N PHE A 174 16.47 -20.12 14.75
CA PHE A 174 16.62 -18.84 14.04
C PHE A 174 16.11 -17.59 14.79
N HIS A 175 16.05 -17.63 16.11
CA HIS A 175 15.52 -16.53 16.94
C HIS A 175 16.57 -15.48 17.30
N HIS A 176 17.88 -15.75 17.15
CA HIS A 176 18.95 -14.88 17.64
C HIS A 176 18.83 -13.41 17.20
N ARG A 177 18.50 -13.15 15.92
CA ARG A 177 18.32 -11.77 15.43
C ARG A 177 17.11 -11.08 16.05
N ARG A 178 16.01 -11.81 16.23
CA ARG A 178 14.81 -11.33 16.91
C ARG A 178 15.12 -11.03 18.37
N ASP A 179 15.75 -11.97 19.07
CA ASP A 179 16.02 -11.86 20.50
C ASP A 179 16.97 -10.72 20.82
N ARG A 180 18.01 -10.52 20.00
CA ARG A 180 18.90 -9.35 20.11
C ARG A 180 18.12 -8.04 20.02
N ARG A 181 17.15 -7.94 19.10
CA ARG A 181 16.28 -6.76 18.98
C ARG A 181 15.31 -6.65 20.15
N ALA A 182 14.73 -7.76 20.61
CA ALA A 182 13.84 -7.77 21.77
C ALA A 182 14.58 -7.28 23.02
N GLN A 183 15.81 -7.75 23.25
CA GLN A 183 16.68 -7.27 24.33
C GLN A 183 16.93 -5.76 24.24
N ALA A 184 17.22 -5.23 23.04
CA ALA A 184 17.42 -3.80 22.84
C ALA A 184 16.16 -2.95 23.07
N LEU A 185 14.97 -3.51 22.88
CA LEU A 185 13.68 -2.84 23.14
C LEU A 185 13.20 -2.94 24.60
N SER A 186 13.88 -3.75 25.41
CA SER A 186 13.44 -4.13 26.74
C SER A 186 14.36 -3.55 27.80
N ALA A 187 13.79 -3.08 28.91
CA ALA A 187 14.61 -2.67 30.04
C ALA A 187 15.16 -3.91 30.78
N PRO A 188 16.29 -3.80 31.49
CA PRO A 188 16.83 -4.90 32.29
C PRO A 188 15.78 -5.46 33.26
N GLY A 189 15.69 -6.79 33.36
CA GLY A 189 14.77 -7.48 34.29
C GLY A 189 13.33 -7.64 33.80
N TRP A 190 13.02 -7.28 32.56
CA TRP A 190 11.68 -7.49 31.99
C TRP A 190 11.43 -8.95 31.57
N SER A 191 10.24 -9.44 31.91
CA SER A 191 9.72 -10.73 31.42
C SER A 191 8.81 -10.52 30.21
N HIS A 192 9.00 -11.33 29.16
CA HIS A 192 8.18 -11.29 27.97
C HIS A 192 7.03 -12.28 28.07
N TYR A 193 5.82 -11.84 27.69
CA TYR A 193 4.71 -12.74 27.39
C TYR A 193 4.53 -12.85 25.87
N ARG A 194 3.78 -13.86 25.42
CA ARG A 194 3.67 -14.23 24.00
C ARG A 194 3.25 -13.07 23.08
N ASP A 195 2.37 -12.20 23.57
CA ASP A 195 1.82 -11.07 22.82
C ASP A 195 2.45 -9.73 23.20
N ASP A 196 3.68 -9.74 23.75
CA ASP A 196 4.41 -8.51 24.06
C ASP A 196 4.66 -7.71 22.76
N PRO A 197 4.18 -6.45 22.68
CA PRO A 197 4.47 -5.51 21.59
C PRO A 197 5.93 -5.49 21.12
N ARG A 198 6.88 -5.66 22.05
CA ARG A 198 8.32 -5.67 21.76
C ARG A 198 8.74 -6.92 20.99
N LEU A 199 8.18 -8.08 21.35
CA LEU A 199 8.44 -9.31 20.61
C LEU A 199 7.90 -9.21 19.19
N ILE A 200 6.68 -8.68 19.02
CA ILE A 200 6.07 -8.45 17.69
C ILE A 200 6.95 -7.50 16.86
N ALA A 201 7.32 -6.34 17.42
CA ALA A 201 8.18 -5.36 16.75
C ALA A 201 9.56 -5.95 16.39
N SER A 202 10.15 -6.74 17.29
CA SER A 202 11.46 -7.39 17.09
C SER A 202 11.43 -8.47 16.00
N GLY A 203 10.30 -9.12 15.78
CA GLY A 203 10.10 -10.13 14.74
C GLY A 203 9.82 -9.52 13.36
N TYR A 204 9.30 -8.29 13.32
CA TYR A 204 8.81 -7.64 12.11
C TYR A 204 9.78 -7.64 10.93
N PRO A 205 11.10 -7.35 11.08
CA PRO A 205 12.02 -7.41 9.95
C PRO A 205 12.15 -8.79 9.29
N ASN A 206 12.12 -9.87 10.08
CA ASN A 206 12.17 -11.24 9.55
C ASN A 206 10.89 -11.57 8.78
N ILE A 207 9.74 -11.17 9.32
CA ILE A 207 8.44 -11.39 8.70
C ILE A 207 8.36 -10.65 7.36
N VAL A 208 8.73 -9.37 7.31
CA VAL A 208 8.70 -8.59 6.05
C VAL A 208 9.65 -9.16 5.02
N ALA A 209 10.86 -9.58 5.42
CA ALA A 209 11.83 -10.16 4.51
C ALA A 209 11.33 -11.47 3.88
N LEU A 210 10.68 -12.32 4.68
CA LEU A 210 10.06 -13.57 4.20
C LEU A 210 8.83 -13.29 3.33
N ALA A 211 7.97 -12.35 3.76
CA ALA A 211 6.80 -11.94 3.00
C ALA A 211 7.18 -11.38 1.63
N GLY A 212 8.33 -10.69 1.50
CA GLY A 212 8.82 -10.23 0.20
C GLY A 212 9.18 -11.36 -0.77
N LEU A 213 9.63 -12.51 -0.25
CA LEU A 213 9.86 -13.70 -1.05
C LEU A 213 8.54 -14.38 -1.42
N LEU A 214 7.60 -14.47 -0.48
CA LEU A 214 6.29 -15.10 -0.69
C LEU A 214 5.33 -14.29 -1.57
N ALA A 215 5.41 -12.96 -1.52
CA ALA A 215 4.58 -12.06 -2.33
C ALA A 215 5.09 -11.95 -3.78
N SER A 216 6.36 -12.29 -4.04
CA SER A 216 6.94 -12.27 -5.37
C SER A 216 6.51 -13.51 -6.16
N PRO A 217 5.75 -13.37 -7.27
CA PRO A 217 5.30 -14.52 -8.05
C PRO A 217 6.45 -15.37 -8.60
N THR A 218 7.55 -14.71 -8.98
CA THR A 218 8.73 -15.38 -9.56
C THR A 218 9.56 -16.12 -8.52
N LEU A 219 9.68 -15.59 -7.29
CA LEU A 219 10.42 -16.28 -6.24
C LEU A 219 9.57 -17.39 -5.60
N ARG A 220 8.28 -17.14 -5.36
CA ARG A 220 7.35 -18.13 -4.79
C ARG A 220 7.24 -19.38 -5.65
N SER A 221 7.37 -19.26 -6.98
CA SER A 221 7.24 -20.40 -7.89
C SER A 221 8.49 -21.28 -8.00
N LEU A 222 9.67 -20.79 -7.62
CA LEU A 222 10.95 -21.49 -7.77
C LEU A 222 10.96 -22.93 -7.22
N PRO A 223 10.36 -23.25 -6.05
CA PRO A 223 10.36 -24.61 -5.53
C PRO A 223 9.57 -25.62 -6.38
N PHE A 224 8.75 -25.13 -7.31
CA PHE A 224 7.75 -25.91 -8.04
C PHE A 224 8.06 -26.01 -9.54
N THR A 225 9.19 -25.48 -10.01
CA THR A 225 9.56 -25.54 -11.44
C THR A 225 10.09 -26.91 -11.87
N GLY A 226 10.33 -27.82 -10.91
CA GLY A 226 11.01 -29.11 -11.15
C GLY A 226 12.52 -28.98 -11.33
N ASN A 227 13.07 -27.76 -11.41
CA ASN A 227 14.50 -27.51 -11.55
C ASN A 227 15.18 -27.46 -10.18
N THR A 228 16.16 -28.33 -9.95
CA THR A 228 16.92 -28.38 -8.68
C THR A 228 17.69 -27.08 -8.40
N GLY A 229 18.16 -26.38 -9.44
CA GLY A 229 18.83 -25.09 -9.33
C GLY A 229 17.90 -23.99 -8.80
N ASP A 230 16.66 -23.92 -9.29
CA ASP A 230 15.65 -22.99 -8.80
C ASP A 230 15.27 -23.27 -7.35
N PHE A 231 15.10 -24.56 -7.01
CA PHE A 231 14.85 -24.97 -5.63
C PHE A 231 15.99 -24.53 -4.69
N ARG A 232 17.25 -24.81 -5.06
CA ARG A 232 18.42 -24.37 -4.27
C ARG A 232 18.48 -22.84 -4.15
N ARG A 233 18.15 -22.11 -5.23
CA ARG A 233 18.08 -20.65 -5.22
C ARG A 233 17.03 -20.17 -4.22
N PHE A 234 15.84 -20.75 -4.22
CA PHE A 234 14.80 -20.41 -3.25
C PHE A 234 15.24 -20.64 -1.80
N ILE A 235 15.82 -21.81 -1.50
CA ILE A 235 16.33 -22.13 -0.16
C ILE A 235 17.44 -21.16 0.26
N LYS A 236 18.31 -20.76 -0.69
CA LYS A 236 19.34 -19.74 -0.44
C LYS A 236 18.72 -18.39 -0.07
N GLU A 237 17.67 -17.96 -0.77
CA GLU A 237 16.97 -16.69 -0.45
C GLU A 237 16.34 -16.73 0.96
N VAL A 238 15.71 -17.85 1.35
CA VAL A 238 15.18 -18.02 2.71
C VAL A 238 16.29 -17.93 3.76
N ARG A 239 17.41 -18.62 3.51
CA ARG A 239 18.57 -18.64 4.41
C ARG A 239 19.19 -17.26 4.60
N ASP A 240 19.43 -16.56 3.51
CA ASP A 240 20.16 -15.29 3.53
C ASP A 240 19.32 -14.16 4.13
N ARG A 241 18.02 -14.15 3.83
CA ARG A 241 17.11 -13.07 4.26
C ARG A 241 16.58 -13.25 5.67
N VAL A 242 16.24 -14.48 6.06
CA VAL A 242 15.39 -14.73 7.25
C VAL A 242 16.06 -15.66 8.25
N ALA A 243 16.56 -16.81 7.79
CA ALA A 243 16.97 -17.90 8.65
C ALA A 243 18.44 -18.29 8.38
N LEU A 244 19.38 -17.47 8.88
CA LEU A 244 20.81 -17.72 8.69
C LEU A 244 21.17 -19.12 9.20
N GLY A 245 21.84 -19.91 8.36
CA GLY A 245 22.19 -21.30 8.66
C GLY A 245 21.09 -22.34 8.36
N TYR A 246 19.93 -21.93 7.83
CA TYR A 246 18.86 -22.86 7.44
C TYR A 246 19.32 -23.88 6.40
N ARG A 247 19.10 -25.17 6.68
CA ARG A 247 19.36 -26.29 5.76
C ARG A 247 18.07 -27.06 5.54
N TYR A 248 17.66 -27.23 4.28
CA TYR A 248 16.42 -27.91 3.94
C TYR A 248 16.56 -29.43 4.14
N GLU A 249 17.73 -29.98 3.82
CA GLU A 249 18.00 -31.42 3.86
C GLU A 249 17.98 -32.01 5.28
N GLY A 250 18.15 -31.17 6.30
CA GLY A 250 18.03 -31.56 7.71
C GLY A 250 16.71 -31.11 8.35
N ALA A 251 15.77 -30.58 7.57
CA ALA A 251 14.49 -30.13 8.07
C ALA A 251 13.51 -31.32 8.12
N GLY A 252 12.94 -31.60 9.30
CA GLY A 252 11.91 -32.62 9.47
C GLY A 252 10.52 -32.13 9.03
N ALA A 253 9.53 -33.03 9.07
CA ALA A 253 8.14 -32.73 8.69
C ALA A 253 7.47 -31.61 9.52
N ALA A 254 7.99 -31.32 10.72
CA ALA A 254 7.55 -30.21 11.55
C ALA A 254 8.10 -28.84 11.11
N ASP A 255 8.99 -28.78 10.11
CA ASP A 255 9.49 -27.51 9.60
C ASP A 255 8.41 -26.80 8.78
N PRO A 256 8.09 -25.54 9.08
CA PRO A 256 7.03 -24.81 8.39
C PRO A 256 7.29 -24.65 6.89
N LEU A 257 8.56 -24.59 6.46
CA LEU A 257 8.85 -24.48 5.03
C LEU A 257 8.62 -25.80 4.30
N VAL A 258 9.00 -26.93 4.91
CA VAL A 258 8.74 -28.27 4.34
C VAL A 258 7.24 -28.49 4.19
N ARG A 259 6.51 -28.26 5.28
CA ARG A 259 5.05 -28.38 5.31
C ARG A 259 4.38 -27.47 4.28
N TRP A 260 4.81 -26.21 4.17
CA TRP A 260 4.27 -25.31 3.15
C TRP A 260 4.55 -25.78 1.72
N ILE A 261 5.76 -26.29 1.41
CA ILE A 261 6.05 -26.82 0.06
C ILE A 261 5.10 -27.98 -0.29
N GLU A 262 4.80 -28.85 0.67
CA GLU A 262 3.87 -29.97 0.49
C GLU A 262 2.43 -29.48 0.30
N GLU A 263 1.95 -28.58 1.16
CA GLU A 263 0.61 -27.98 1.08
C GLU A 263 0.43 -27.18 -0.23
N GLU A 264 1.40 -26.35 -0.59
CA GLU A 264 1.36 -25.52 -1.79
C GLU A 264 1.40 -26.37 -3.07
N ARG A 265 2.12 -27.50 -3.08
CA ARG A 265 2.05 -28.47 -4.20
C ARG A 265 0.62 -28.97 -4.40
N TYR A 266 -0.06 -29.32 -3.32
CA TYR A 266 -1.45 -29.74 -3.38
C TYR A 266 -2.35 -28.58 -3.86
N TYR A 267 -2.25 -27.41 -3.26
CA TYR A 267 -3.11 -26.27 -3.61
C TYR A 267 -2.93 -25.77 -5.04
N ARG A 268 -1.72 -25.87 -5.60
CA ARG A 268 -1.49 -25.55 -7.00
C ARG A 268 -2.28 -26.46 -7.95
N THR A 269 -2.65 -27.68 -7.56
CA THR A 269 -3.49 -28.55 -8.40
C THR A 269 -4.95 -28.10 -8.47
N LEU A 270 -5.38 -27.17 -7.60
CA LEU A 270 -6.75 -26.68 -7.56
C LEU A 270 -6.98 -25.52 -8.54
N SER A 271 -8.17 -25.47 -9.16
CA SER A 271 -8.55 -24.45 -10.14
C SER A 271 -8.66 -23.03 -9.58
N ASP A 272 -8.90 -22.90 -8.27
CA ASP A 272 -9.18 -21.62 -7.60
C ASP A 272 -7.97 -21.10 -6.80
N HIS A 273 -6.77 -21.54 -7.14
CA HIS A 273 -5.56 -21.15 -6.43
C HIS A 273 -5.35 -19.61 -6.50
N PRO A 274 -5.24 -18.92 -5.36
CA PRO A 274 -5.19 -17.45 -5.32
C PRO A 274 -3.89 -16.87 -5.90
N TRP A 275 -2.90 -17.71 -6.18
CA TRP A 275 -1.64 -17.31 -6.79
C TRP A 275 -1.52 -17.86 -8.21
N PRO A 276 -1.12 -17.03 -9.20
CA PRO A 276 -0.94 -17.49 -10.56
C PRO A 276 0.06 -18.65 -10.60
N GLN A 277 -0.29 -19.73 -11.31
CA GLN A 277 0.66 -20.80 -11.58
C GLN A 277 1.80 -20.25 -12.45
N PRO A 278 3.07 -20.66 -12.22
CA PRO A 278 4.11 -20.43 -13.23
C PRO A 278 3.68 -21.10 -14.52
N ASP A 279 3.89 -20.43 -15.67
CA ASP A 279 3.52 -20.94 -16.99
C ASP A 279 3.99 -22.40 -17.15
N GLU A 280 3.07 -23.36 -16.95
CA GLU A 280 3.31 -24.73 -17.37
C GLU A 280 3.49 -24.68 -18.90
N PRO A 281 4.58 -25.23 -19.46
CA PRO A 281 4.62 -25.44 -20.90
C PRO A 281 3.46 -26.38 -21.22
N ARG A 282 2.37 -25.81 -21.76
CA ARG A 282 1.18 -26.56 -22.16
C ARG A 282 1.64 -27.76 -22.96
N ALA A 283 1.58 -28.94 -22.33
CA ALA A 283 1.77 -30.19 -23.03
C ALA A 283 0.73 -30.20 -24.14
N ASN A 284 1.23 -30.20 -25.37
CA ASN A 284 0.40 -30.36 -26.54
C ASN A 284 -0.38 -31.68 -26.42
N ASN A 285 -1.70 -31.53 -26.53
CA ASN A 285 -2.67 -32.52 -26.98
C ASN A 285 -3.04 -33.67 -26.04
N SER A 286 -4.34 -33.77 -25.78
CA SER A 286 -5.10 -34.92 -26.24
C SER A 286 -6.51 -34.51 -26.70
N LYS A 287 -6.72 -34.76 -27.99
CA LYS A 287 -7.92 -34.73 -28.82
C LYS A 287 -9.26 -34.89 -28.08
N LYS A 288 -10.21 -33.99 -28.36
CA LYS A 288 -11.64 -34.35 -28.43
C LYS A 288 -11.93 -34.85 -29.85
N PRO A 289 -12.63 -35.98 -30.05
CA PRO A 289 -13.20 -36.34 -31.36
C PRO A 289 -14.58 -35.69 -31.55
N ASN A 290 -14.94 -35.47 -32.83
CA ASN A 290 -16.23 -34.99 -33.35
C ASN A 290 -16.54 -33.50 -33.09
N GLU A 291 -16.72 -32.62 -34.09
CA GLU A 291 -17.37 -32.75 -35.41
C GLU A 291 -16.76 -31.79 -36.45
N LEU A 292 -16.75 -32.22 -37.72
CA LEU A 292 -16.55 -31.43 -38.94
C LEU A 292 -17.86 -31.46 -39.76
N PRO A 293 -18.03 -30.72 -40.88
CA PRO A 293 -17.42 -29.44 -41.28
C PRO A 293 -18.47 -28.46 -41.84
N ARG A 294 -18.13 -27.17 -42.01
CA ARG A 294 -18.71 -26.41 -43.13
C ARG A 294 -17.79 -25.28 -43.63
N ARG A 295 -17.39 -25.52 -44.89
CA ARG A 295 -17.12 -24.61 -45.99
C ARG A 295 -16.08 -23.50 -45.82
N ALA A 296 -15.00 -23.74 -46.56
CA ALA A 296 -14.06 -22.79 -47.11
C ALA A 296 -14.69 -21.51 -47.67
N THR A 297 -14.01 -20.40 -47.43
CA THR A 297 -13.95 -19.29 -48.38
C THR A 297 -12.48 -18.93 -48.54
N MET A 298 -12.00 -19.05 -49.78
CA MET A 298 -10.72 -18.51 -50.23
C MET A 298 -10.67 -17.00 -49.94
N LEU A 299 -9.67 -16.56 -49.20
CA LEU A 299 -9.09 -15.23 -49.34
C LEU A 299 -7.58 -15.38 -49.20
N THR A 300 -6.91 -15.23 -50.32
CA THR A 300 -5.49 -14.92 -50.40
C THR A 300 -5.28 -13.52 -49.81
N SER A 301 -4.83 -13.45 -48.56
CA SER A 301 -4.18 -12.24 -48.06
C SER A 301 -2.97 -12.65 -47.24
N ASP A 302 -1.81 -12.27 -47.73
CA ASP A 302 -0.53 -12.33 -47.03
C ASP A 302 -0.59 -11.36 -45.83
N ASP A 303 -1.29 -11.77 -44.77
CA ASP A 303 -1.55 -10.94 -43.58
C ASP A 303 -0.35 -11.00 -42.63
N ARG A 304 0.75 -10.40 -43.10
CA ARG A 304 1.91 -10.08 -42.26
C ARG A 304 1.52 -8.92 -41.36
N SER A 305 1.20 -9.21 -40.11
CA SER A 305 0.87 -8.18 -39.12
C SER A 305 2.12 -7.34 -38.80
N HIS A 306 2.06 -6.04 -39.11
CA HIS A 306 3.14 -5.08 -38.83
C HIS A 306 2.88 -4.35 -37.50
N CYS A 307 3.95 -3.96 -36.81
CA CYS A 307 3.88 -3.18 -35.57
C CYS A 307 3.30 -1.78 -35.84
N ALA A 308 2.23 -1.42 -35.11
CA ALA A 308 1.53 -0.15 -35.29
C ALA A 308 2.39 1.10 -35.01
N ASN A 309 3.54 0.96 -34.34
CA ASN A 309 4.43 2.08 -34.02
C ASN A 309 5.67 2.17 -34.90
N CYS A 310 6.31 1.04 -35.25
CA CYS A 310 7.60 1.05 -35.95
C CYS A 310 7.54 0.39 -37.33
N GLY A 311 6.40 -0.17 -37.73
CA GLY A 311 6.24 -0.83 -39.03
C GLY A 311 6.96 -2.17 -39.18
N ASN A 312 7.67 -2.67 -38.16
CA ASN A 312 8.35 -3.96 -38.26
C ASN A 312 7.37 -5.13 -38.22
N GLU A 313 7.67 -6.19 -38.96
CA GLU A 313 6.91 -7.43 -38.97
C GLU A 313 6.89 -8.11 -37.58
N LEU A 314 5.71 -8.55 -37.15
CA LEU A 314 5.53 -9.15 -35.83
C LEU A 314 5.87 -10.64 -35.88
N LYS A 315 6.79 -11.08 -35.01
CA LYS A 315 7.27 -12.48 -34.94
C LYS A 315 6.21 -13.49 -34.48
N ALA A 316 5.10 -13.05 -33.90
CA ALA A 316 4.06 -13.92 -33.36
C ALA A 316 2.79 -13.83 -34.21
N ARG A 317 2.33 -14.98 -34.72
CA ARG A 317 1.13 -15.16 -35.54
C ARG A 317 -0.19 -15.01 -34.75
N ASN A 318 -0.16 -14.27 -33.64
CA ASN A 318 -1.34 -13.95 -32.85
C ASN A 318 -1.89 -12.60 -33.32
N SER A 319 -3.03 -12.64 -34.01
CA SER A 319 -3.75 -11.49 -34.58
C SER A 319 -4.10 -10.38 -33.58
N ARG A 320 -3.91 -10.61 -32.27
CA ARG A 320 -4.12 -9.61 -31.21
C ARG A 320 -2.88 -8.79 -30.84
N THR A 321 -1.69 -9.15 -31.31
CA THR A 321 -0.46 -8.42 -30.95
C THR A 321 -0.30 -7.20 -31.86
N ARG A 322 -0.37 -5.98 -31.31
CA ARG A 322 -0.27 -4.73 -32.10
C ARG A 322 1.13 -4.10 -32.12
N PHE A 323 2.03 -4.53 -31.22
CA PHE A 323 3.34 -3.92 -31.03
C PHE A 323 4.44 -4.98 -30.87
N CYS A 324 5.61 -4.75 -31.46
CA CYS A 324 6.75 -5.68 -31.41
C CYS A 324 7.48 -5.68 -30.04
N SER A 325 7.26 -4.66 -29.21
CA SER A 325 7.91 -4.49 -27.91
C SER A 325 7.13 -3.55 -27.00
N THR A 326 7.40 -3.63 -25.70
CA THR A 326 6.95 -2.65 -24.70
C THR A 326 7.40 -1.22 -25.02
N ALA A 327 8.59 -1.05 -25.59
CA ALA A 327 9.09 0.26 -26.02
C ALA A 327 8.23 0.87 -27.14
N CYS A 328 7.83 0.08 -28.14
CA CYS A 328 6.94 0.52 -29.22
C CYS A 328 5.54 0.86 -28.71
N ARG A 329 4.99 0.08 -27.76
CA ARG A 329 3.72 0.37 -27.11
C ARG A 329 3.75 1.72 -26.39
N SER A 330 4.82 2.00 -25.62
CA SER A 330 4.97 3.26 -24.89
C SER A 330 5.16 4.47 -25.81
N ARG A 331 5.84 4.31 -26.96
CA ARG A 331 5.94 5.39 -27.96
C ARG A 331 4.60 5.69 -28.61
N ASN A 332 3.85 4.65 -29.02
CA ASN A 332 2.53 4.82 -29.62
C ASN A 332 1.57 5.54 -28.68
N TRP A 333 1.58 5.21 -27.39
CA TRP A 333 0.77 5.89 -26.38
C TRP A 333 1.09 7.39 -26.29
N ARG A 334 2.37 7.80 -26.37
CA ARG A 334 2.75 9.21 -26.36
C ARG A 334 2.28 9.95 -27.62
N LEU A 335 2.36 9.30 -28.78
CA LEU A 335 1.86 9.85 -30.04
C LEU A 335 0.33 10.04 -29.99
N GLU A 336 -0.41 9.06 -29.47
CA GLU A 336 -1.86 9.16 -29.29
C GLU A 336 -2.24 10.25 -28.28
N GLN A 337 -1.50 10.40 -27.18
CA GLN A 337 -1.73 11.50 -26.22
C GLN A 337 -1.44 12.87 -26.85
N HIS A 338 -0.38 12.98 -27.65
CA HIS A 338 -0.05 14.22 -28.37
C HIS A 338 -1.12 14.57 -29.41
N GLN A 339 -1.59 13.59 -30.19
CA GLN A 339 -2.69 13.80 -31.14
C GLN A 339 -3.98 14.20 -30.43
N ARG A 340 -4.33 13.57 -29.29
CA ARG A 340 -5.49 13.99 -28.48
C ARG A 340 -5.35 15.42 -27.97
N ALA A 341 -4.16 15.84 -27.55
CA ALA A 341 -3.91 17.21 -27.13
C ALA A 341 -4.06 18.23 -28.29
N LEU A 342 -3.68 17.84 -29.52
CA LEU A 342 -3.89 18.67 -30.72
C LEU A 342 -5.35 18.67 -31.21
N SER A 343 -6.13 17.64 -30.90
CA SER A 343 -7.50 17.46 -31.38
C SER A 343 -8.56 18.06 -30.46
N ASP A 344 -8.17 18.55 -29.27
CA ASP A 344 -9.08 19.13 -28.29
C ASP A 344 -9.25 20.64 -28.53
N PRO A 345 -10.38 21.10 -29.11
CA PRO A 345 -10.61 22.52 -29.42
C PRO A 345 -10.88 23.36 -28.17
N SER A 346 -11.00 22.75 -26.99
CA SER A 346 -11.37 23.41 -25.73
C SER A 346 -10.17 23.77 -24.85
N SER A 347 -8.94 23.50 -25.29
CA SER A 347 -7.73 23.87 -24.56
C SER A 347 -7.46 25.38 -24.67
N SER A 348 -8.21 26.17 -23.90
CA SER A 348 -7.90 27.59 -23.71
C SER A 348 -6.52 27.69 -23.04
N MET A 349 -5.51 28.01 -23.85
CA MET A 349 -4.14 28.20 -23.40
C MET A 349 -4.07 29.40 -22.46
N GLN A 350 -4.17 29.15 -21.15
CA GLN A 350 -4.00 30.19 -20.15
C GLN A 350 -2.52 30.59 -20.05
N LYS A 351 -2.24 31.86 -20.30
CA LYS A 351 -0.96 32.48 -19.93
C LYS A 351 -0.91 32.61 -18.41
N VAL A 352 0.11 32.03 -17.80
CA VAL A 352 0.36 32.07 -16.35
C VAL A 352 1.62 32.89 -16.10
N GLU A 353 1.56 33.80 -15.12
CA GLU A 353 2.68 34.66 -14.72
C GLU A 353 3.37 34.16 -13.46
N CYS A 354 4.71 34.27 -13.38
CA CYS A 354 5.44 33.89 -12.18
C CYS A 354 5.23 34.93 -11.08
N PRO A 355 4.69 34.56 -9.90
CA PRO A 355 4.54 35.50 -8.79
C PRO A 355 5.88 35.96 -8.18
N ALA A 356 7.01 35.33 -8.55
CA ALA A 356 8.33 35.68 -8.03
C ALA A 356 9.16 36.56 -8.98
N CYS A 357 8.86 36.56 -10.29
CA CYS A 357 9.69 37.28 -11.27
C CYS A 357 8.93 37.87 -12.47
N GLY A 358 7.61 37.72 -12.55
CA GLY A 358 6.79 38.29 -13.63
C GLY A 358 6.90 37.61 -15.00
N VAL A 359 7.75 36.58 -15.15
CA VAL A 359 7.86 35.84 -16.42
C VAL A 359 6.55 35.12 -16.72
N THR A 360 6.01 35.29 -17.93
CA THR A 360 4.81 34.59 -18.40
C THR A 360 5.16 33.34 -19.18
N TRP A 361 4.34 32.30 -19.09
CA TRP A 361 4.44 31.09 -19.92
C TRP A 361 3.05 30.50 -20.21
N THR A 362 2.98 29.62 -21.20
CA THR A 362 1.74 28.94 -21.58
C THR A 362 1.59 27.64 -20.80
N SER A 363 0.53 27.54 -20.00
CA SER A 363 0.23 26.35 -19.21
C SER A 363 -0.03 25.13 -20.11
N GLY A 364 0.71 24.03 -19.91
CA GLY A 364 0.57 22.80 -20.69
C GLY A 364 1.48 22.71 -21.92
N ASN A 365 2.02 23.82 -22.43
CA ASN A 365 2.95 23.83 -23.56
C ASN A 365 4.41 23.98 -23.10
N ASP A 366 4.71 25.07 -22.41
CA ASP A 366 6.07 25.36 -21.94
C ASP A 366 6.40 24.66 -20.63
N ARG A 367 5.37 24.44 -19.79
CA ARG A 367 5.48 23.80 -18.47
C ARG A 367 4.22 23.00 -18.13
N ARG A 368 4.33 22.16 -17.10
CA ARG A 368 3.19 21.40 -16.54
C ARG A 368 2.04 22.34 -16.18
N GLN A 369 0.80 21.86 -16.33
CA GLN A 369 -0.40 22.67 -16.12
C GLN A 369 -0.53 23.23 -14.69
N ASP A 370 0.09 22.56 -13.71
CA ASP A 370 0.09 22.93 -12.29
C ASP A 370 1.33 23.75 -11.88
N ALA A 371 2.22 24.09 -12.81
CA ALA A 371 3.41 24.86 -12.51
C ALA A 371 3.03 26.29 -12.10
N ARG A 372 3.40 26.70 -10.88
CA ARG A 372 3.22 28.08 -10.38
C ARG A 372 4.45 28.96 -10.48
N TYR A 373 5.64 28.38 -10.66
CA TYR A 373 6.91 29.10 -10.68
C TYR A 373 7.69 28.76 -11.94
N CYS A 374 8.38 29.74 -12.51
CA CYS A 374 9.13 29.53 -13.73
C CYS A 374 10.40 28.69 -13.53
N SER A 375 10.94 28.66 -12.33
CA SER A 375 12.17 27.94 -12.02
C SER A 375 12.20 27.47 -10.58
N ALA A 376 13.11 26.54 -10.28
CA ALA A 376 13.42 26.16 -8.90
C ALA A 376 13.89 27.37 -8.07
N ARG A 377 14.68 28.28 -8.67
CA ARG A 377 15.15 29.51 -8.04
C ARG A 377 13.98 30.41 -7.62
N CYS A 378 13.00 30.63 -8.49
CA CYS A 378 11.80 31.43 -8.17
C CYS A 378 10.93 30.79 -7.09
N ARG A 379 10.81 29.45 -7.08
CA ARG A 379 10.12 28.71 -6.02
C ARG A 379 10.79 28.91 -4.66
N GLN A 380 12.11 28.89 -4.64
CA GLN A 380 12.90 29.03 -3.41
C GLN A 380 12.91 30.48 -2.91
N ALA A 381 12.94 31.48 -3.81
CA ALA A 381 12.77 32.89 -3.48
C ALA A 381 11.41 33.16 -2.81
N ALA A 382 10.33 32.65 -3.41
CA ALA A 382 8.98 32.78 -2.84
C ALA A 382 8.82 32.04 -1.50
N TYR A 383 9.58 30.96 -1.26
CA TYR A 383 9.61 30.31 0.04
C TYR A 383 10.29 31.20 1.10
N ARG A 384 11.46 31.77 0.79
CA ARG A 384 12.19 32.66 1.70
C ARG A 384 11.39 33.91 2.07
N GLN A 385 10.69 34.53 1.12
CA GLN A 385 9.82 35.68 1.40
C GLN A 385 8.69 35.33 2.38
N ARG A 386 8.09 34.14 2.24
CA ARG A 386 7.04 33.69 3.18
C ARG A 386 7.58 33.40 4.57
N THR A 387 8.80 32.89 4.68
CA THR A 387 9.44 32.64 5.98
C THR A 387 9.83 33.94 6.66
N ALA A 388 10.42 34.90 5.93
CA ALA A 388 10.79 36.20 6.49
C ALA A 388 9.58 36.98 7.05
N LEU A 389 8.43 36.94 6.36
CA LEU A 389 7.18 37.54 6.87
C LEU A 389 6.61 36.85 8.12
N HIS A 390 7.07 35.63 8.43
CA HIS A 390 6.60 34.84 9.56
C HIS A 390 7.53 34.97 10.79
N ASP A 391 8.73 35.53 10.61
CA ASP A 391 9.70 35.77 11.68
C ASP A 391 9.60 37.21 12.25
N ASP A 392 8.86 38.11 11.60
CA ASP A 392 8.57 39.48 12.07
C ASP A 392 7.28 39.59 12.93
N TYR A 393 6.66 38.46 13.30
CA TYR A 393 5.50 38.34 14.21
C TYR A 393 5.83 37.39 15.35
#